data_AF-A0A5B8B2Q9-F1
#
_entry.id   AF-A0A5B8B2Q9-F1
#
_cell.length_a   1.000
_cell.length_b   1.000
_cell.length_c   1.000
_cell.angle_alpha   90.00
_cell.angle_beta   90.00
_cell.angle_gamma   90.00
#
_symmetry.space_group_name_H-M   'P 1'
#
loop_
_entity.id
_entity.type
_entity.pdbx_description
1 polymer ?
#
loop_
_entity_poly.entity_id
_entity_poly.type
_entity_poly.pdbx_seq_one_letter_code
_entity_poly.pdbx_strand_id
1 'polypeptide(L)'
;MVRRRSGTGRAADGDGTEGSRQAPAAPATAIGWSDLSADEQTALKRLNRGPYQGLDAATAERLLALGLVARRPAGIGISRAGRELVISTLLAAREGGSGDGG
;
A
#
# COMPACT_ATOMS: atom_id res chain seq x y z
N MET A 1 -66.46 -30.40 16.23
CA MET A 1 -65.60 -31.56 16.57
C MET A 1 -64.40 -31.58 15.63
N VAL A 2 -63.21 -31.90 16.17
CA VAL A 2 -61.92 -32.23 15.50
C VAL A 2 -61.27 -31.16 14.59
N ARG A 3 -59.96 -30.85 14.59
CA ARG A 3 -58.74 -31.31 15.31
C ARG A 3 -57.63 -30.25 15.12
N ARG A 4 -56.72 -30.17 16.10
CA ARG A 4 -55.44 -29.40 16.10
C ARG A 4 -54.43 -29.93 15.07
N ARG A 5 -53.49 -29.07 14.62
CA ARG A 5 -52.05 -29.37 14.34
C ARG A 5 -51.34 -28.03 13.98
N SER A 6 -50.58 -27.33 14.85
CA SER A 6 -49.22 -27.58 15.35
C SER A 6 -48.24 -28.10 14.29
N GLY A 7 -47.32 -27.25 13.83
CA GLY A 7 -46.25 -27.65 12.92
C GLY A 7 -45.28 -26.53 12.58
N THR A 8 -44.59 -25.99 13.58
CA THR A 8 -43.41 -25.14 13.42
C THR A 8 -42.25 -26.02 12.92
N GLY A 9 -41.95 -25.92 11.62
CA GLY A 9 -40.78 -26.55 10.99
C GLY A 9 -39.57 -25.63 11.12
N ARG A 10 -38.65 -26.03 11.99
CA ARG A 10 -37.36 -25.40 12.28
C ARG A 10 -36.40 -25.53 11.10
N ALA A 11 -35.59 -24.49 10.94
CA ALA A 11 -34.48 -24.32 10.03
C ALA A 11 -33.48 -25.50 9.98
N ALA A 12 -32.97 -25.77 8.78
CA ALA A 12 -31.73 -26.47 8.46
C ALA A 12 -31.23 -25.85 7.15
N ASP A 13 -30.11 -25.12 7.20
CA ASP A 13 -28.78 -25.60 6.78
C ASP A 13 -28.49 -25.25 5.31
N GLY A 14 -27.78 -24.14 5.14
CA GLY A 14 -26.96 -23.81 3.97
C GLY A 14 -25.80 -22.99 4.52
N ASP A 15 -24.76 -23.64 5.03
CA ASP A 15 -23.61 -24.14 4.28
C ASP A 15 -22.92 -23.05 3.44
N GLY A 16 -21.96 -22.38 4.09
CA GLY A 16 -20.58 -22.53 3.66
C GLY A 16 -20.14 -21.81 2.38
N THR A 17 -20.19 -20.49 2.34
CA THR A 17 -19.19 -19.72 1.56
C THR A 17 -18.91 -18.37 2.21
N GLU A 18 -18.61 -18.38 3.51
CA GLU A 18 -18.03 -17.21 4.15
C GLU A 18 -16.62 -16.99 3.61
N GLY A 19 -16.43 -15.75 3.15
CA GLY A 19 -15.33 -15.33 2.30
C GLY A 19 -13.97 -15.80 2.77
N SER A 20 -13.12 -16.05 1.78
CA SER A 20 -11.67 -16.02 1.89
C SER A 20 -11.24 -15.22 3.10
N ARG A 21 -10.95 -15.93 4.20
CA ARG A 21 -10.23 -15.37 5.33
C ARG A 21 -8.88 -15.00 4.76
N GLN A 22 -8.80 -13.78 4.27
CA GLN A 22 -7.54 -13.15 3.91
C GLN A 22 -6.72 -13.25 5.19
N ALA A 23 -5.75 -14.17 5.16
CA ALA A 23 -4.82 -14.37 6.25
C ALA A 23 -4.29 -12.99 6.68
N PRO A 24 -4.07 -12.73 7.98
CA PRO A 24 -3.48 -11.48 8.39
C PRO A 24 -2.16 -11.36 7.65
N ALA A 25 -2.11 -10.44 6.68
CA ALA A 25 -0.88 -10.09 6.01
C ALA A 25 0.14 -9.83 7.12
N ALA A 26 1.26 -10.57 7.07
CA ALA A 26 2.41 -10.37 7.94
C ALA A 26 2.62 -8.85 8.13
N PRO A 27 3.04 -8.38 9.32
CA PRO A 27 3.15 -6.96 9.58
C PRO A 27 3.94 -6.36 8.42
N ALA A 28 3.28 -5.50 7.64
CA ALA A 28 3.90 -4.88 6.49
C ALA A 28 5.14 -4.17 7.03
N THR A 29 6.30 -4.81 6.86
CA THR A 29 7.56 -4.30 7.37
C THR A 29 7.68 -2.92 6.76
N ALA A 30 7.69 -1.89 7.60
CA ALA A 30 7.71 -0.52 7.11
C ALA A 30 8.98 -0.36 6.26
N ILE A 31 8.80 -0.29 4.95
CA ILE A 31 9.90 -0.28 3.98
C ILE A 31 10.68 1.03 4.18
N GLY A 32 11.95 0.90 4.53
CA GLY A 32 12.85 2.03 4.69
C GLY A 32 13.42 2.50 3.37
N TRP A 33 14.05 3.67 3.39
CA TRP A 33 14.70 4.22 2.20
C TRP A 33 15.83 3.32 1.66
N SER A 34 16.56 2.67 2.57
CA SER A 34 17.69 1.80 2.24
C SER A 34 17.27 0.44 1.68
N ASP A 35 16.01 0.05 1.82
CA ASP A 35 15.46 -1.19 1.24
C ASP A 35 15.10 -1.04 -0.25
N LEU A 36 15.09 0.20 -0.74
CA LEU A 36 14.80 0.53 -2.14
C LEU A 36 16.07 0.54 -2.98
N SER A 37 15.98 0.02 -4.20
CA SER A 37 17.01 0.19 -5.23
C SER A 37 17.19 1.66 -5.63
N ALA A 38 18.32 1.97 -6.28
CA ALA A 38 18.61 3.32 -6.74
C ALA A 38 17.56 3.85 -7.73
N ASP A 39 17.01 2.98 -8.59
CA ASP A 39 15.95 3.33 -9.53
C ASP A 39 14.63 3.65 -8.83
N GLU A 40 14.22 2.85 -7.85
CA GLU A 40 13.03 3.09 -7.03
C GLU A 40 13.15 4.40 -6.23
N GLN A 41 14.30 4.63 -5.60
CA GLN A 41 14.61 5.88 -4.90
C GLN A 41 14.53 7.09 -5.85
N THR A 42 15.09 6.96 -7.05
CA THR A 42 15.07 8.02 -8.07
C THR A 42 13.66 8.28 -8.56
N ALA A 43 12.89 7.23 -8.82
CA ALA A 43 11.49 7.31 -9.22
C ALA A 43 10.65 8.03 -8.18
N LEU A 44 10.77 7.68 -6.88
CA LEU A 44 10.03 8.36 -5.81
C LEU A 44 10.42 9.84 -5.67
N LYS A 45 11.72 10.17 -5.77
CA LYS A 45 12.19 11.58 -5.78
C LYS A 45 11.60 12.37 -6.94
N ARG A 46 11.53 11.78 -8.15
CA ARG A 46 10.94 12.44 -9.33
C ARG A 46 9.43 12.57 -9.21
N LEU A 47 8.74 11.51 -8.81
CA LEU A 47 7.28 11.52 -8.59
C LEU A 47 6.85 12.52 -7.51
N ASN A 48 7.68 12.76 -6.49
CA ASN A 48 7.45 13.80 -5.49
C ASN A 48 7.49 15.23 -6.09
N ARG A 49 8.17 15.42 -7.22
CA ARG A 49 8.25 16.71 -7.94
C ARG A 49 7.16 16.88 -9.00
N GLY A 50 6.50 15.79 -9.39
CA GLY A 50 5.46 15.80 -10.42
C GLY A 50 5.40 14.50 -11.22
N PRO A 51 4.60 14.44 -12.30
CA PRO A 51 4.51 13.26 -13.17
C PRO A 51 5.88 12.83 -13.70
N TYR A 52 6.15 11.52 -13.71
CA TYR A 52 7.43 10.98 -14.17
C TYR A 52 7.25 10.09 -15.41
N GLN A 53 7.53 10.66 -16.59
CA GLN A 53 7.35 9.97 -17.88
C GLN A 53 8.35 8.82 -18.12
N GLY A 54 9.53 8.88 -17.51
CA GLY A 54 10.57 7.85 -17.63
C GLY A 54 10.46 6.73 -16.58
N LEU A 55 9.29 6.56 -15.97
CA LEU A 55 9.06 5.48 -15.02
C LEU A 55 8.87 4.17 -15.78
N ASP A 56 9.83 3.26 -15.64
CA ASP A 56 9.72 1.91 -16.20
C ASP A 56 8.64 1.07 -15.49
N ALA A 57 8.02 0.16 -16.24
CA ALA A 57 6.92 -0.68 -15.78
C ALA A 57 7.32 -1.57 -14.60
N ALA A 58 8.51 -2.17 -14.60
CA ALA A 58 8.94 -3.05 -13.51
C ALA A 58 9.11 -2.26 -12.20
N THR A 59 9.68 -1.06 -12.29
CA THR A 59 9.82 -0.15 -11.15
C THR A 59 8.45 0.32 -10.65
N ALA A 60 7.53 0.66 -11.56
CA ALA A 60 6.17 1.06 -11.21
C ALA A 60 5.40 -0.05 -10.47
N GLU A 61 5.41 -1.28 -11.00
CA GLU A 61 4.73 -2.43 -10.39
C GLU A 61 5.31 -2.74 -9.01
N ARG A 62 6.63 -2.67 -8.86
CA ARG A 62 7.27 -2.90 -7.56
C ARG A 62 6.87 -1.82 -6.55
N LEU A 63 6.94 -0.54 -6.92
CA LEU A 63 6.52 0.56 -6.03
C LEU A 63 5.03 0.51 -5.71
N LEU A 64 4.18 0.03 -6.62
CA LEU A 64 2.76 -0.21 -6.38
C LEU A 64 2.55 -1.32 -5.35
N ALA A 65 3.29 -2.44 -5.48
CA ALA A 65 3.24 -3.55 -4.53
C ALA A 65 3.70 -3.12 -3.12
N LEU A 66 4.64 -2.18 -3.03
CA LEU A 66 5.10 -1.59 -1.76
C LEU A 66 4.15 -0.50 -1.23
N GLY A 67 3.11 -0.11 -1.97
CA GLY A 67 2.17 0.95 -1.58
C GLY A 67 2.77 2.37 -1.58
N LEU A 68 3.93 2.57 -2.19
CA LEU A 68 4.64 3.86 -2.24
C LEU A 68 4.18 4.77 -3.39
N VAL A 69 3.51 4.18 -4.39
CA VAL A 69 2.82 4.88 -5.47
C VAL A 69 1.41 4.33 -5.64
N ALA A 70 0.58 5.02 -6.41
CA ALA A 70 -0.79 4.62 -6.70
C ALA A 70 -1.15 4.89 -8.17
N ARG A 71 -2.01 4.04 -8.73
CA ARG A 71 -2.64 4.29 -10.04
C ARG A 71 -3.67 5.40 -9.91
N ARG A 72 -3.60 6.40 -10.79
CA ARG A 72 -4.55 7.52 -10.88
C ARG A 72 -5.01 7.71 -12.32
N PRO A 73 -6.10 8.45 -12.58
CA PRO A 73 -6.55 8.73 -13.95
C PRO A 73 -5.48 9.39 -14.83
N ALA A 74 -4.60 10.20 -14.24
CA ALA A 74 -3.48 10.86 -14.94
C ALA A 74 -2.20 10.01 -15.01
N GLY A 75 -2.25 8.74 -14.60
CA GLY A 75 -1.09 7.83 -14.54
C GLY A 75 -0.63 7.52 -13.12
N ILE A 76 0.57 6.94 -12.99
CA ILE A 76 1.16 6.61 -11.70
C ILE A 76 1.58 7.90 -10.98
N GLY A 77 1.15 8.04 -9.73
CA GLY A 77 1.54 9.14 -8.86
C GLY A 77 2.01 8.64 -7.49
N ILE A 78 2.81 9.44 -6.80
CA ILE A 78 3.27 9.12 -5.45
C ILE A 78 2.09 8.96 -4.48
N SER A 79 2.16 7.98 -3.60
CA SER A 79 1.18 7.78 -2.52
C SER A 79 1.54 8.70 -1.33
N ARG A 80 0.67 8.75 -0.32
CA ARG A 80 1.01 9.44 0.94
C ARG A 80 2.25 8.82 1.58
N ALA A 81 2.29 7.49 1.70
CA ALA A 81 3.41 6.78 2.32
C ALA A 81 4.73 7.03 1.57
N GLY A 82 4.71 6.97 0.23
CA GLY A 82 5.90 7.26 -0.57
C GLY A 82 6.39 8.71 -0.41
N ARG A 83 5.46 9.66 -0.29
CA ARG A 83 5.80 11.08 -0.10
C ARG A 83 6.44 11.32 1.26
N GLU A 84 5.86 10.79 2.32
CA GLU A 84 6.43 10.88 3.67
C GLU A 84 7.84 10.29 3.70
N LEU A 85 8.03 9.09 3.12
CA LEU A 85 9.33 8.44 3.04
C LEU A 85 10.39 9.33 2.36
N VAL A 86 10.06 9.90 1.19
CA VAL A 86 10.98 10.80 0.46
C VAL A 86 11.30 12.05 1.29
N ILE A 87 10.29 12.68 1.90
CA ILE A 87 10.49 13.91 2.69
C ILE A 87 11.40 13.62 3.88
N SER A 88 11.10 12.57 4.66
CA SER A 88 11.93 12.18 5.81
C SER A 88 13.38 11.92 5.41
N THR A 89 13.63 11.24 4.29
CA THR A 89 14.99 11.03 3.79
C THR A 89 15.69 12.33 3.41
N LEU A 90 15.01 13.23 2.68
CA LEU A 90 15.61 14.50 2.25
C LEU A 90 15.93 15.43 3.42
N LEU A 91 15.08 15.44 4.45
CA LEU A 91 15.33 16.18 5.68
C LEU A 91 16.52 15.60 6.46
N ALA A 92 16.57 14.28 6.66
CA ALA A 92 17.68 13.61 7.34
C ALA A 92 19.02 13.86 6.63
N ALA A 93 19.04 13.84 5.30
CA ALA A 93 20.24 14.15 4.52
C ALA A 93 20.69 15.62 4.68
N ARG A 94 19.75 16.54 4.85
CA ARG A 94 20.05 17.96 5.10
C ARG A 94 20.61 18.19 6.49
N GLU A 95 20.05 17.54 7.50
CA GLU A 95 20.50 17.66 8.90
C GLU A 95 21.88 17.02 9.09
N GLY A 96 22.11 15.84 8.50
CA GLY A 96 23.43 15.19 8.50
C GLY A 96 24.51 15.95 7.72
N GLY A 97 24.12 16.87 6.83
CA GLY A 97 25.04 17.74 6.08
C GLY A 97 25.24 19.14 6.68
N SER A 98 24.51 19.50 7.75
CA SER A 98 24.56 20.83 8.37
C SER A 98 25.37 20.87 9.68
N GLY A 99 26.21 19.86 9.93
CA GLY A 99 26.96 19.68 11.17
C GLY A 99 28.49 19.71 10.99
N ASP A 100 29.03 20.69 10.26
CA ASP A 100 30.42 21.14 10.45
C ASP A 100 30.54 22.58 9.91
N GLY A 101 30.69 23.53 10.82
CA GLY A 101 30.66 24.97 10.54
C GLY A 101 30.67 25.75 11.84
N GLY A 102 31.59 25.39 12.73
CA GLY A 102 32.00 26.18 13.90
C GLY A 102 33.19 27.06 13.57
#